data_AF-A0A956U257-F1
#
_entry.id   AF-A0A956U257-F1
#
_cell.length_a   1.000
_cell.length_b   1.000
_cell.length_c   1.000
_cell.angle_alpha   90.00
_cell.angle_beta   90.00
_cell.angle_gamma   90.00
#
_symmetry.space_group_name_H-M   'P 1'
#
loop_
_entity.id
_entity.type
_entity.pdbx_description
1 polymer ?
#
loop_
_entity_poly.entity_id
_entity_poly.type
_entity_poly.pdbx_seq_one_letter_code
_entity_poly.pdbx_strand_id
1 'polypeptide(L)'
;MQSFGNYIAILIVFMALLSCGGGKAEPIIPERKAIEPSPTKVVEEFLKAVKDEKFDKAFQYVYAPYSDKDGYVIQMKNTVRDNQLTILDFRILGTQIFDRTSIVVVELTQK
;
A
#
# COMPACT_ATOMS: atom_id res chain seq x y z
N MET A 1 48.03 -7.87 -29.95
CA MET A 1 46.72 -8.34 -29.44
C MET A 1 45.97 -7.22 -28.70
N GLN A 2 45.67 -6.09 -29.35
CA GLN A 2 44.87 -4.99 -28.74
C GLN A 2 43.57 -4.69 -29.50
N SER A 3 43.39 -5.28 -30.68
CA SER A 3 42.25 -4.98 -31.55
C SER A 3 41.03 -5.87 -31.27
N PHE A 4 41.22 -7.10 -30.80
CA PHE A 4 40.11 -8.05 -30.54
C PHE A 4 39.16 -7.62 -29.41
N GLY A 5 39.68 -6.97 -28.36
CA GLY A 5 38.87 -6.49 -27.23
C GLY A 5 37.91 -5.34 -27.58
N ASN A 6 38.32 -4.48 -28.52
CA ASN A 6 37.48 -3.37 -28.97
C ASN A 6 36.26 -3.84 -29.78
N TYR A 7 36.41 -4.88 -30.61
CA TYR A 7 35.29 -5.43 -31.37
C TYR A 7 34.25 -6.10 -30.47
N ILE A 8 34.68 -6.77 -29.40
CA ILE A 8 33.77 -7.39 -28.42
C ILE A 8 32.95 -6.32 -27.68
N ALA A 9 33.59 -5.22 -27.25
CA ALA A 9 32.91 -4.13 -26.58
C ALA A 9 31.86 -3.46 -27.49
N ILE A 10 32.19 -3.25 -28.77
CA ILE A 10 31.25 -2.69 -29.76
C ILE A 10 30.06 -3.63 -29.97
N LEU A 11 30.30 -4.95 -30.01
CA LEU A 11 29.24 -5.96 -30.19
C LEU A 11 28.27 -6.01 -29.00
N ILE A 12 28.79 -5.88 -27.78
CA ILE A 12 27.98 -5.83 -26.55
C ILE A 12 27.08 -4.59 -26.54
N VAL A 13 27.62 -3.42 -26.89
CA VAL A 13 26.84 -2.18 -26.97
C VAL A 13 25.76 -2.27 -28.05
N PHE A 14 26.07 -2.86 -29.21
CA PHE A 14 25.09 -3.07 -30.27
C PHE A 14 23.97 -4.04 -29.87
N MET A 15 24.29 -5.14 -29.18
CA MET A 15 23.28 -6.06 -28.66
C MET A 15 22.39 -5.42 -27.58
N ALA A 16 22.95 -4.57 -26.72
CA ALA A 16 22.19 -3.83 -25.71
C ALA A 16 21.22 -2.81 -26.34
N LEU A 17 21.62 -2.15 -27.42
CA LEU A 17 20.75 -1.22 -28.16
C LEU A 17 19.59 -1.95 -28.87
N LEU A 18 19.85 -3.15 -29.41
CA LEU A 18 18.82 -3.97 -30.04
C LEU A 18 17.83 -4.57 -29.02
N SER A 19 18.22 -4.80 -27.76
CA SER A 19 17.30 -5.32 -26.74
C SER A 19 16.32 -4.28 -26.20
N CYS A 20 16.58 -2.98 -26.40
CA CYS A 20 15.67 -1.89 -26.02
C CYS A 20 14.74 -1.45 -27.17
N GLY A 21 15.07 -1.74 -28.43
CA GLY A 21 14.26 -1.35 -29.60
C GLY A 21 13.14 -2.31 -29.98
N GLY A 22 13.07 -3.47 -29.32
CA GLY A 22 12.00 -4.45 -29.51
C GLY A 22 10.73 -3.97 -28.83
N GLY A 23 9.90 -3.21 -29.57
CA GLY A 23 8.53 -2.87 -29.20
C GLY A 23 7.73 -4.13 -28.90
N LYS A 24 7.77 -4.57 -27.65
CA LYS A 24 6.77 -5.48 -27.12
C LYS A 24 5.50 -4.68 -27.10
N ALA A 25 4.51 -5.08 -27.91
CA ALA A 25 3.14 -4.64 -27.69
C ALA A 25 2.88 -4.78 -26.19
N GLU A 26 2.61 -3.66 -25.52
CA GLU A 26 2.27 -3.69 -24.11
C GLU A 26 1.16 -4.73 -23.97
N PRO A 27 1.30 -5.75 -23.09
CA PRO A 27 0.20 -6.65 -22.84
C PRO A 27 -1.00 -5.77 -22.53
N ILE A 28 -2.13 -6.01 -23.19
CA ILE A 28 -3.39 -5.36 -22.88
C ILE A 28 -3.75 -5.87 -21.47
N ILE A 29 -3.18 -5.23 -20.45
CA ILE A 29 -3.55 -5.44 -19.07
C ILE A 29 -4.99 -4.94 -19.03
N PRO A 30 -5.99 -5.80 -18.79
CA PRO A 30 -7.36 -5.33 -18.68
C PRO A 30 -7.36 -4.21 -17.64
N GLU A 31 -7.84 -3.02 -18.04
CA GLU A 31 -7.87 -1.84 -17.19
C GLU A 31 -8.59 -2.23 -15.91
N ARG A 32 -7.81 -2.37 -14.83
CA ARG A 32 -8.32 -2.88 -13.57
C ARG A 32 -9.22 -1.78 -13.03
N LYS A 33 -10.54 -2.00 -13.08
CA LYS A 33 -11.52 -1.05 -12.55
C LYS A 33 -11.06 -0.59 -11.17
N ALA A 34 -10.88 0.73 -11.02
CA ALA A 34 -10.55 1.31 -9.73
C ALA A 34 -11.64 0.90 -8.74
N ILE A 35 -11.24 0.23 -7.66
CA ILE A 35 -12.16 -0.09 -6.57
C ILE A 35 -12.37 1.23 -5.83
N GLU A 36 -13.62 1.71 -5.78
CA GLU A 36 -14.00 2.91 -5.02
C GLU A 36 -14.86 2.54 -3.80
N PRO A 37 -14.55 3.05 -2.60
CA PRO A 37 -13.33 3.80 -2.26
C PRO A 37 -12.08 2.92 -2.36
N SER A 38 -10.94 3.52 -2.72
CA SER A 38 -9.69 2.77 -2.82
C SER A 38 -9.28 2.21 -1.46
N PRO A 39 -8.66 1.02 -1.40
CA PRO A 39 -8.19 0.45 -0.14
C PRO A 39 -7.29 1.41 0.65
N THR A 40 -6.45 2.17 -0.05
CA THR A 40 -5.63 3.25 0.49
C THR A 40 -6.49 4.27 1.26
N LYS A 41 -7.55 4.77 0.62
CA LYS A 41 -8.44 5.78 1.21
C LYS A 41 -9.20 5.24 2.42
N VAL A 42 -9.64 3.99 2.37
CA VAL A 42 -10.29 3.33 3.51
C VAL A 42 -9.36 3.29 4.72
N VAL A 43 -8.12 2.84 4.53
CA VAL A 43 -7.13 2.76 5.61
C VAL A 43 -6.71 4.15 6.10
N GLU A 44 -6.57 5.12 5.19
CA GLU A 44 -6.26 6.51 5.52
C GLU A 44 -7.34 7.10 6.45
N GLU A 45 -8.61 7.02 6.07
CA GLU A 45 -9.72 7.57 6.85
C GLU A 45 -9.92 6.82 8.17
N PHE A 46 -9.68 5.50 8.19
CA PHE A 46 -9.64 4.72 9.42
C PHE A 46 -8.56 5.22 10.38
N LEU A 47 -7.32 5.37 9.91
CA LEU A 47 -6.20 5.82 10.76
C LEU A 47 -6.36 7.26 11.23
N LYS A 48 -6.91 8.16 10.40
CA LYS A 48 -7.30 9.52 10.84
C LYS A 48 -8.31 9.46 11.99
N ALA A 49 -9.34 8.62 11.88
CA ALA A 49 -10.34 8.47 12.91
C ALA A 49 -9.75 7.90 14.22
N VAL A 50 -8.84 6.92 14.13
CA VAL A 50 -8.14 6.36 15.31
C VAL A 50 -7.22 7.40 15.95
N LYS A 51 -6.43 8.13 15.15
CA LYS A 51 -5.54 9.22 15.62
C LYS A 51 -6.33 10.32 16.34
N ASP A 52 -7.51 10.67 15.85
CA ASP A 52 -8.39 11.68 16.45
C ASP A 52 -9.26 11.12 17.60
N GLU A 53 -9.06 9.86 18.01
CA GLU A 53 -9.87 9.13 18.99
C GLU A 53 -11.39 9.08 18.66
N LYS A 54 -11.75 9.27 17.39
CA LYS A 54 -13.11 9.17 16.85
C LYS A 54 -13.43 7.70 16.51
N PHE A 55 -13.39 6.82 17.51
CA PHE A 55 -13.56 5.38 17.31
C PHE A 55 -14.92 4.99 16.73
N ASP A 56 -15.94 5.80 16.99
CA ASP A 56 -17.26 5.63 16.39
C ASP A 56 -17.25 5.77 14.86
N LYS A 57 -16.38 6.64 14.33
CA LYS A 57 -16.12 6.78 12.88
C LYS A 57 -15.22 5.68 12.37
N ALA A 58 -14.20 5.29 13.13
CA ALA A 58 -13.30 4.21 12.75
C ALA A 58 -14.06 2.88 12.53
N PHE A 59 -15.11 2.62 13.33
CA PHE A 59 -15.95 1.42 13.20
C PHE A 59 -16.57 1.24 11.81
N GLN A 60 -16.83 2.33 11.07
CA GLN A 60 -17.41 2.26 9.72
C GLN A 60 -16.53 1.52 8.72
N TYR A 61 -15.23 1.43 9.00
CA TYR A 61 -14.23 0.78 8.14
C TYR A 61 -13.82 -0.61 8.63
N VAL A 62 -14.41 -1.09 9.73
CA VAL A 62 -14.08 -2.36 10.37
C VAL A 62 -15.20 -3.37 10.13
N TYR A 63 -14.82 -4.57 9.67
CA TYR A 63 -15.73 -5.71 9.66
C TYR A 63 -15.63 -6.45 11.01
N ALA A 64 -16.62 -6.26 11.89
CA ALA A 64 -16.67 -6.87 13.22
C ALA A 64 -17.98 -7.66 13.40
N PRO A 65 -18.06 -8.92 12.94
CA PRO A 65 -19.31 -9.69 12.98
C PRO A 65 -19.78 -10.08 14.40
N TYR A 66 -18.91 -9.95 15.40
CA TYR A 66 -19.19 -10.35 16.80
C TYR A 66 -19.18 -9.18 17.78
N SER A 67 -19.08 -7.93 17.30
CA SER A 67 -19.10 -6.74 18.14
C SER A 67 -20.06 -5.71 17.55
N ASP A 68 -20.84 -5.07 18.41
CA ASP A 68 -21.55 -3.86 18.03
C ASP A 68 -20.63 -2.63 18.10
N LYS A 69 -21.15 -1.49 17.64
CA LYS A 69 -20.43 -0.22 17.61
C LYS A 69 -19.97 0.19 19.01
N ASP A 70 -20.84 0.04 20.02
CA ASP A 70 -20.56 0.51 21.37
C ASP A 70 -19.48 -0.35 22.04
N GLY A 71 -19.56 -1.67 21.88
CA GLY A 71 -18.53 -2.62 22.30
C GLY A 71 -17.17 -2.33 21.66
N TYR A 72 -17.14 -2.05 20.35
CA TYR A 72 -15.92 -1.66 19.65
C TYR A 72 -15.33 -0.35 20.21
N VAL A 73 -16.15 0.68 20.40
CA VAL A 73 -15.70 1.96 20.94
C VAL A 73 -15.11 1.80 22.34
N ILE A 74 -15.76 1.03 23.21
CA ILE A 74 -15.26 0.75 24.56
C ILE A 74 -13.94 -0.02 24.49
N GLN A 75 -13.85 -1.04 23.65
CA GLN A 75 -12.64 -1.84 23.46
C GLN A 75 -11.47 -0.98 22.98
N MET A 76 -11.69 -0.11 21.98
CA MET A 76 -10.64 0.77 21.45
C MET A 76 -10.17 1.79 22.48
N LYS A 77 -11.10 2.39 23.25
CA LYS A 77 -10.76 3.30 24.36
C LYS A 77 -9.89 2.62 25.41
N ASN A 78 -10.27 1.42 25.82
CA ASN A 78 -9.47 0.64 26.78
C ASN A 78 -8.12 0.28 26.17
N THR A 79 -8.07 -0.15 24.91
CA THR A 79 -6.82 -0.51 24.23
C THR A 79 -5.84 0.66 24.17
N VAL A 80 -6.32 1.86 23.78
CA VAL A 80 -5.50 3.08 23.72
C VAL A 80 -5.00 3.48 25.10
N ARG A 81 -5.88 3.47 26.11
CA ARG A 81 -5.53 3.82 27.49
C ARG A 81 -4.53 2.82 28.09
N ASP A 82 -4.82 1.53 28.01
CA ASP A 82 -4.11 0.48 28.73
C ASP A 82 -2.73 0.22 28.12
N ASN A 83 -2.55 0.49 26.82
CA ASN A 83 -1.27 0.33 26.12
C ASN A 83 -0.56 1.66 25.83
N GLN A 84 -1.11 2.79 26.30
CA GLN A 84 -0.60 4.15 26.02
C GLN A 84 -0.44 4.44 24.51
N LEU A 85 -1.22 3.77 23.66
CA LEU A 85 -1.09 3.86 22.20
C LEU A 85 -1.60 5.19 21.69
N THR A 86 -0.67 6.08 21.31
CA THR A 86 -1.01 7.34 20.65
C THR A 86 -0.38 7.38 19.27
N ILE A 87 -1.21 7.43 18.22
CA ILE A 87 -0.73 7.66 16.85
C ILE A 87 -0.40 9.15 16.71
N LEU A 88 0.88 9.50 16.68
CA LEU A 88 1.33 10.87 16.44
C LEU A 88 1.19 11.23 14.96
N ASP A 89 1.61 10.32 14.09
CA ASP A 89 1.52 10.48 12.65
C ASP A 89 1.51 9.14 11.93
N PHE A 90 1.11 9.13 10.66
CA PHE A 90 1.18 7.93 9.84
C PHE A 90 1.47 8.27 8.38
N ARG A 91 2.15 7.36 7.70
CA ARG A 91 2.47 7.48 6.27
C ARG A 91 2.17 6.16 5.56
N ILE A 92 1.35 6.22 4.52
CA ILE A 92 1.10 5.06 3.67
C ILE A 92 2.31 4.86 2.76
N LEU A 93 2.93 3.68 2.84
CA LEU A 93 4.12 3.32 2.05
C LEU A 93 3.73 2.71 0.70
N GLY A 94 2.60 2.00 0.65
CA GLY A 94 2.12 1.40 -0.59
C GLY A 94 0.87 0.56 -0.39
N THR A 95 0.20 0.28 -1.49
CA THR A 95 -1.01 -0.55 -1.54
C THR A 95 -0.85 -1.61 -2.62
N GLN A 96 -1.07 -2.86 -2.25
CA GLN A 96 -1.09 -4.00 -3.16
C GLN A 96 -2.49 -4.60 -3.20
N ILE A 97 -3.07 -4.70 -4.40
CA ILE A 97 -4.43 -5.20 -4.61
C ILE A 97 -4.35 -6.60 -5.23
N PHE A 98 -4.98 -7.58 -4.57
CA PHE A 98 -5.08 -8.98 -4.97
C PHE A 98 -6.55 -9.34 -5.22
N ASP A 99 -7.05 -9.16 -6.44
CA ASP A 99 -8.45 -9.42 -6.78
C ASP A 99 -9.43 -8.77 -5.78
N ARG A 100 -9.94 -9.53 -4.80
CA ARG A 100 -10.88 -9.08 -3.75
C ARG A 100 -10.23 -8.63 -2.44
N THR A 101 -8.94 -8.86 -2.25
CA THR A 101 -8.20 -8.50 -1.03
C THR A 101 -7.18 -7.42 -1.35
N SER A 102 -6.86 -6.57 -0.38
CA SER A 102 -5.80 -5.57 -0.54
C SER A 102 -4.98 -5.47 0.73
N ILE A 103 -3.68 -5.24 0.56
CA ILE A 103 -2.73 -4.99 1.63
C ILE A 103 -2.30 -3.54 1.51
N VAL A 104 -2.52 -2.75 2.56
CA VAL A 104 -2.01 -1.38 2.67
C VAL A 104 -0.92 -1.39 3.73
N VAL A 105 0.30 -1.03 3.33
CA VAL A 105 1.45 -0.95 4.23
C VAL A 105 1.56 0.46 4.75
N VAL A 106 1.58 0.62 6.07
CA VAL A 106 1.60 1.91 6.74
C VAL A 106 2.74 1.95 7.74
N GLU A 107 3.48 3.06 7.72
CA GLU A 107 4.42 3.42 8.76
C GLU A 107 3.70 4.28 9.81
N LEU A 108 3.78 3.89 11.08
CA LEU A 108 3.17 4.60 12.21
C LEU A 108 4.25 5.26 13.05
N THR A 109 4.07 6.54 13.37
CA THR A 109 4.82 7.24 14.39
C THR A 109 4.00 7.20 15.68
N GLN A 110 4.53 6.54 16.71
CA GLN A 110 3.85 6.33 17.99
C GLN A 110 4.69 6.92 19.13
N LYS A 111 4.03 7.24 20.25
CA LYS A 111 4.66 7.69 21.49
C LYS A 111 4.79 6.54 22.48
#